data_AF-A0A957DJB2-F1
#
_entry.id   AF-A0A957DJB2-F1
#
_cell.length_a   1.000
_cell.length_b   1.000
_cell.length_c   1.000
_cell.angle_alpha   90.00
_cell.angle_beta   90.00
_cell.angle_gamma   90.00
#
_symmetry.space_group_name_H-M   'P 1'
#
loop_
_entity.id
_entity.type
_entity.pdbx_description
1 polymer ?
#
loop_
_entity_poly.entity_id
_entity_poly.type
_entity_poly.pdbx_seq_one_letter_code
_entity_poly.pdbx_strand_id
1 'polypeptide(L)'
;MNFWILAASYWIHLLATVIWLGGMALMAFVAWPALRRRTLEANQWFQLQARFLPWANASLALLLVTGFVQMTNDPNYHGFLKVDSVWAQAILVKHIAFALMVVIAAYMQFRLQPAMSRMVLLAQKKPQMAAAEQEKLTRQEILFLRLNLACAAAVLLCTAIATAV
;
A
#
# COMPACT_ATOMS: atom_id res chain seq x y z
N MET A 1 23.40 3.77 17.95
CA MET A 1 22.82 5.02 17.40
C MET A 1 22.27 5.86 18.55
N ASN A 2 22.18 7.19 18.42
CA ASN A 2 21.62 8.06 19.48
C ASN A 2 20.14 7.68 19.73
N PHE A 3 19.74 7.57 21.00
CA PHE A 3 18.37 7.25 21.44
C PHE A 3 17.32 8.11 20.71
N TRP A 4 17.56 9.42 20.63
CA TRP A 4 16.63 10.36 20.00
C TRP A 4 16.43 10.11 18.50
N ILE A 5 17.46 9.66 17.78
CA ILE A 5 17.38 9.34 16.35
C ILE A 5 16.54 8.08 16.15
N LEU A 6 16.75 7.06 16.99
CA LEU A 6 15.99 5.83 16.92
C LEU A 6 14.52 6.05 17.30
N ALA A 7 14.25 6.83 18.36
CA ALA A 7 12.91 7.21 18.76
C ALA A 7 12.16 7.98 17.66
N ALA A 8 12.84 8.94 17.01
CA ALA A 8 12.29 9.65 15.86
C ALA A 8 12.00 8.70 14.68
N SER A 9 12.90 7.74 14.40
CA SER A 9 12.68 6.71 13.37
C SER A 9 11.43 5.88 13.65
N TYR A 10 11.24 5.41 14.89
CA TYR A 10 10.03 4.69 15.30
C TYR A 10 8.76 5.54 15.13
N TRP A 11 8.79 6.79 15.61
CA TRP A 11 7.66 7.70 15.52
C TRP A 11 7.25 7.98 14.07
N ILE A 12 8.21 8.28 13.20
CA ILE A 12 7.98 8.51 11.76
C ILE A 12 7.43 7.24 11.08
N HIS A 13 7.98 6.07 11.41
CA HIS A 13 7.52 4.80 10.85
C HIS A 13 6.06 4.51 11.21
N LEU A 14 5.67 4.77 12.47
CA LEU A 14 4.30 4.59 12.93
C LEU A 14 3.35 5.56 12.22
N LEU A 15 3.72 6.84 12.07
CA LEU A 15 2.92 7.80 11.31
C LEU A 15 2.75 7.38 9.84
N ALA A 16 3.84 6.96 9.19
CA ALA A 16 3.79 6.47 7.81
C ALA A 16 2.91 5.22 7.68
N THR A 17 2.96 4.32 8.67
CA THR A 17 2.08 3.14 8.74
C THR A 17 0.62 3.54 8.82
N VAL A 18 0.28 4.49 9.70
CA VAL A 18 -1.11 4.98 9.89
C VAL A 18 -1.63 5.66 8.62
N ILE A 19 -0.85 6.55 8.01
CA ILE A 19 -1.25 7.26 6.79
C ILE A 19 -1.49 6.26 5.65
N TRP A 20 -0.56 5.33 5.47
CA TRP A 20 -0.60 4.39 4.36
C TRP A 20 -1.69 3.33 4.53
N LEU A 21 -1.68 2.57 5.63
CA LEU A 21 -2.68 1.54 5.89
C LEU A 21 -4.07 2.15 6.10
N GLY A 22 -4.16 3.22 6.88
CA GLY A 22 -5.43 3.91 7.13
C GLY A 22 -6.04 4.49 5.86
N GLY A 23 -5.22 5.11 5.00
CA GLY A 23 -5.66 5.60 3.71
C GLY A 23 -6.15 4.49 2.78
N MET A 24 -5.43 3.37 2.68
CA MET A 24 -5.90 2.22 1.90
C MET A 24 -7.17 1.58 2.47
N ALA A 25 -7.29 1.49 3.79
CA ALA A 25 -8.49 1.00 4.46
C ALA A 25 -9.69 1.92 4.17
N LEU A 26 -9.50 3.24 4.24
CA LEU A 26 -10.52 4.23 3.84
C LEU A 26 -10.94 4.01 2.37
N MET A 27 -9.97 3.85 1.48
CA MET A 27 -10.25 3.61 0.05
C MET A 27 -11.05 2.31 -0.17
N ALA A 28 -10.66 1.24 0.52
CA ALA A 28 -11.25 -0.09 0.32
C ALA A 28 -12.63 -0.27 0.99
N PHE A 29 -12.81 0.28 2.20
CA PHE A 29 -14.00 0.05 3.02
C PHE A 29 -15.00 1.20 3.01
N VAL A 30 -14.60 2.41 2.63
CA VAL A 30 -15.50 3.58 2.63
C VAL A 30 -15.69 4.11 1.22
N ALA A 31 -14.61 4.54 0.55
CA ALA A 31 -14.72 5.19 -0.75
C ALA A 31 -15.18 4.22 -1.85
N TRP A 32 -14.71 2.97 -1.83
CA TRP A 32 -15.13 1.97 -2.81
C TRP A 32 -16.62 1.60 -2.69
N PRO A 33 -17.18 1.28 -1.50
CA PRO A 33 -18.62 1.09 -1.36
C PRO A 33 -19.44 2.31 -1.77
N ALA A 34 -18.95 3.53 -1.51
CA ALA A 34 -19.60 4.76 -1.94
C ALA A 34 -19.68 4.87 -3.48
N LEU A 35 -18.60 4.53 -4.18
CA LEU A 35 -18.58 4.47 -5.65
C LEU A 35 -19.59 3.43 -6.17
N ARG A 36 -19.64 2.23 -5.56
CA ARG A 36 -20.61 1.19 -5.95
C ARG A 36 -22.05 1.58 -5.73
N ARG A 37 -22.34 2.30 -4.65
CA ARG A 37 -23.68 2.79 -4.32
C ARG A 37 -24.05 4.05 -5.11
N ARG A 38 -23.16 4.53 -6.00
CA ARG A 38 -23.31 5.79 -6.76
C ARG A 38 -23.49 7.03 -5.87
N THR A 39 -23.04 6.96 -4.62
CA THR A 39 -22.99 8.13 -3.73
C THR A 39 -21.70 8.93 -3.93
N LEU A 40 -20.70 8.34 -4.59
CA LEU A 40 -19.48 8.97 -5.05
C LEU A 40 -19.43 8.86 -6.57
N GLU A 41 -19.21 9.97 -7.26
CA GLU A 41 -19.06 9.95 -8.72
C GLU A 41 -17.67 9.43 -9.14
N ALA A 42 -17.57 8.91 -10.36
CA ALA A 42 -16.31 8.37 -10.88
C ALA A 42 -15.18 9.42 -10.94
N ASN A 43 -15.50 10.66 -11.31
CA ASN A 43 -14.56 11.79 -11.28
C ASN A 43 -14.01 12.07 -9.86
N GLN A 44 -14.85 11.95 -8.82
CA GLN A 44 -14.49 12.17 -7.43
C GLN A 44 -13.61 11.03 -6.91
N TRP A 45 -13.89 9.79 -7.32
CA TRP A 45 -13.02 8.63 -7.05
C TRP A 45 -11.60 8.85 -7.58
N PHE A 46 -11.46 9.27 -8.84
CA PHE A 46 -10.15 9.56 -9.43
C PHE A 46 -9.43 10.71 -8.73
N GLN A 47 -10.14 11.79 -8.39
CA GLN A 47 -9.56 12.91 -7.65
C GLN A 47 -9.09 12.51 -6.25
N LEU A 48 -9.86 11.67 -5.56
CA LEU A 48 -9.50 11.16 -4.24
C LEU A 48 -8.22 10.33 -4.31
N GLN A 49 -8.13 9.42 -5.29
CA GLN A 49 -6.92 8.64 -5.53
C GLN A 49 -5.71 9.53 -5.86
N ALA A 50 -5.87 10.50 -6.76
CA ALA A 50 -4.80 11.40 -7.16
C ALA A 50 -4.27 12.22 -5.97
N ARG A 51 -5.15 12.61 -5.04
CA ARG A 51 -4.77 13.30 -3.79
C ARG A 51 -4.10 12.36 -2.79
N PHE A 52 -4.50 11.09 -2.73
CA PHE A 52 -3.92 10.11 -1.81
C PHE A 52 -2.54 9.60 -2.29
N LEU A 53 -2.31 9.51 -3.59
CA LEU A 53 -1.10 8.96 -4.20
C LEU A 53 0.22 9.55 -3.66
N PRO A 54 0.41 10.88 -3.57
CA PRO A 54 1.63 11.46 -3.00
C PRO A 54 1.87 11.03 -1.56
N TRP A 55 0.82 10.97 -0.74
CA TRP A 55 0.90 10.51 0.65
C TRP A 55 1.23 9.03 0.76
N ALA A 56 0.64 8.19 -0.10
CA ALA A 56 0.93 6.77 -0.16
C ALA A 56 2.41 6.53 -0.55
N ASN A 57 2.91 7.22 -1.56
CA ASN A 57 4.29 7.08 -2.04
C ASN A 57 5.31 7.62 -1.03
N ALA A 58 5.02 8.77 -0.41
CA ALA A 58 5.85 9.31 0.66
C ALA A 58 5.91 8.35 1.85
N SER A 59 4.77 7.76 2.22
CA SER A 59 4.71 6.79 3.32
C SER A 59 5.48 5.52 2.99
N LEU A 60 5.38 4.96 1.78
CA LEU A 60 6.16 3.79 1.36
C LEU A 60 7.67 4.07 1.41
N ALA A 61 8.12 5.24 0.95
CA ALA A 61 9.52 5.63 1.04
C ALA A 61 9.99 5.76 2.49
N LEU A 62 9.21 6.42 3.35
CA LEU A 62 9.51 6.54 4.77
C LEU A 62 9.55 5.19 5.47
N LEU A 63 8.59 4.29 5.21
CA LEU A 63 8.53 2.94 5.76
C LEU A 63 9.76 2.11 5.38
N LEU A 64 10.22 2.23 4.14
CA LEU A 64 11.43 1.54 3.67
C LEU A 64 12.66 2.04 4.45
N VAL A 65 12.89 3.35 4.45
CA VAL A 65 14.06 3.96 5.08
C VAL A 65 14.07 3.69 6.59
N THR A 66 12.97 4.02 7.27
CA THR A 66 12.87 3.83 8.73
C THR A 66 12.86 2.35 9.10
N GLY A 67 12.29 1.47 8.28
CA GLY A 67 12.31 0.02 8.48
C GLY A 67 13.73 -0.55 8.50
N PHE A 68 14.58 -0.15 7.55
CA PHE A 68 15.99 -0.55 7.56
C PHE A 68 16.74 -0.02 8.79
N VAL A 69 16.51 1.23 9.16
CA VAL A 69 17.12 1.84 10.36
C VAL A 69 16.73 1.06 11.62
N GLN A 70 15.46 0.69 11.78
CA GLN A 70 15.00 -0.08 12.93
C GLN A 70 15.58 -1.51 12.94
N MET A 71 15.52 -2.22 11.80
CA MET A 71 16.03 -3.59 11.68
C MET A 71 17.51 -3.68 12.05
N THR A 72 18.34 -2.78 11.53
CA THR A 72 19.79 -2.78 11.76
C THR A 72 20.21 -2.41 13.18
N ASN A 73 19.29 -1.86 13.99
CA ASN A 73 19.53 -1.51 15.38
C ASN A 73 18.83 -2.47 16.36
N ASP A 74 18.17 -3.52 15.86
CA ASP A 74 17.52 -4.53 16.69
C ASP A 74 18.55 -5.56 17.20
N PRO A 75 18.53 -5.94 18.49
CA PRO A 75 19.45 -6.95 19.04
C PRO A 75 19.37 -8.31 18.36
N ASN A 76 18.21 -8.67 17.79
CA ASN A 76 17.99 -9.94 17.11
C ASN A 76 18.52 -9.94 15.66
N TYR A 77 19.05 -8.81 15.19
CA TYR A 77 19.62 -8.71 13.84
C TYR A 77 21.07 -9.22 13.80
N HIS A 78 21.25 -10.47 13.35
CA HIS A 78 22.57 -11.10 13.24
C HIS A 78 23.27 -10.92 11.89
N GLY A 79 22.66 -10.20 10.95
CA GLY A 79 23.21 -9.89 9.63
C GLY A 79 22.29 -10.24 8.46
N PHE A 80 22.73 -9.88 7.24
CA PHE A 80 21.93 -10.05 6.03
C PHE A 80 21.77 -11.54 5.68
N LEU A 81 20.52 -11.97 5.43
CA LEU A 81 20.13 -13.36 5.10
C LEU A 81 20.47 -14.42 6.16
N LYS A 82 20.78 -14.02 7.39
CA LYS A 82 20.80 -14.95 8.52
C LYS A 82 19.39 -15.09 9.09
N VAL A 83 18.75 -16.21 8.76
CA VAL A 83 17.39 -16.53 9.20
C VAL A 83 17.44 -17.64 10.24
N ASP A 84 17.97 -17.29 11.41
CA ASP A 84 18.26 -18.21 12.52
C ASP A 84 17.24 -18.12 13.67
N SER A 85 16.38 -17.11 13.67
CA SER A 85 15.39 -16.85 14.72
C SER A 85 13.97 -16.63 14.16
N VAL A 86 12.96 -16.78 15.02
CA VAL A 86 11.56 -16.44 14.70
C VAL A 86 11.43 -14.97 14.30
N TRP A 87 12.17 -14.08 14.97
CA TRP A 87 12.27 -12.67 14.61
C TRP A 87 12.78 -12.51 13.16
N ALA A 88 13.88 -13.18 12.79
CA ALA A 88 14.45 -13.08 11.45
C ALA A 88 13.50 -13.62 10.36
N GLN A 89 12.78 -14.71 10.64
CA GLN A 89 11.76 -15.25 9.75
C GLN A 89 10.60 -14.25 9.55
N ALA A 90 10.10 -13.67 10.64
CA ALA A 90 9.03 -12.66 10.59
C ALA A 90 9.46 -11.42 9.81
N ILE A 91 10.69 -10.95 10.01
CA ILE A 91 11.26 -9.81 9.27
C ILE A 91 11.43 -10.15 7.78
N LEU A 92 11.88 -11.35 7.41
CA LEU A 92 11.99 -11.75 6.00
C LEU A 92 10.61 -11.75 5.32
N VAL A 93 9.62 -12.39 5.93
CA VAL A 93 8.25 -12.43 5.39
C VAL A 93 7.66 -11.03 5.30
N LYS A 94 7.92 -10.16 6.29
CA LYS A 94 7.54 -8.74 6.26
C LYS A 94 8.14 -8.01 5.05
N HIS A 95 9.41 -8.24 4.73
CA HIS A 95 10.05 -7.61 3.56
C HIS A 95 9.49 -8.12 2.24
N ILE A 96 9.18 -9.42 2.14
CA ILE A 96 8.52 -9.99 0.95
C ILE A 96 7.13 -9.36 0.76
N ALA A 97 6.34 -9.27 1.83
CA ALA A 97 5.02 -8.63 1.80
C ALA A 97 5.14 -7.15 1.40
N PHE A 98 6.11 -6.42 1.96
CA PHE A 98 6.38 -5.04 1.59
C PHE A 98 6.78 -4.89 0.12
N ALA A 99 7.67 -5.75 -0.39
CA ALA A 99 8.07 -5.73 -1.79
C ALA A 99 6.88 -6.00 -2.73
N LEU A 100 6.02 -6.96 -2.37
CA LEU A 100 4.80 -7.26 -3.12
C LEU A 100 3.85 -6.05 -3.14
N MET A 101 3.70 -5.34 -2.02
CA MET A 101 2.91 -4.10 -1.95
C MET A 101 3.44 -3.03 -2.91
N VAL A 102 4.76 -2.83 -2.94
CA VAL A 102 5.39 -1.85 -3.84
C VAL A 102 5.14 -2.23 -5.31
N VAL A 103 5.26 -3.51 -5.66
CA VAL A 103 4.98 -4.00 -7.02
C VAL A 103 3.52 -3.78 -7.40
N ILE A 104 2.58 -4.09 -6.50
CA ILE A 104 1.14 -3.87 -6.72
C ILE A 104 0.85 -2.37 -6.91
N ALA A 105 1.38 -1.51 -6.03
CA ALA A 105 1.20 -0.07 -6.11
C ALA A 105 1.76 0.50 -7.43
N ALA A 106 2.96 0.10 -7.81
CA ALA A 106 3.58 0.49 -9.08
C ALA A 106 2.76 0.01 -10.27
N TYR A 107 2.26 -1.23 -10.25
CA TYR A 107 1.40 -1.75 -11.31
C TYR A 107 0.11 -0.93 -11.44
N MET A 108 -0.57 -0.63 -10.33
CA MET A 108 -1.76 0.21 -10.32
C MET A 108 -1.47 1.61 -10.91
N GLN A 109 -0.36 2.22 -10.49
CA GLN A 109 -0.01 3.58 -10.91
C GLN A 109 0.42 3.66 -12.38
N PHE A 110 1.22 2.72 -12.88
CA PHE A 110 1.80 2.79 -14.24
C PHE A 110 0.97 2.08 -15.31
N ARG A 111 0.18 1.07 -14.95
CA ARG A 111 -0.63 0.32 -15.93
C ARG A 111 -2.11 0.65 -15.83
N LEU A 112 -2.66 0.61 -14.62
CA LEU A 112 -4.11 0.67 -14.44
C LEU A 112 -4.66 2.10 -14.55
N GLN A 113 -4.01 3.08 -13.91
CA GLN A 113 -4.46 4.46 -14.01
C GLN A 113 -4.44 5.03 -15.44
N PRO A 114 -3.36 4.87 -16.24
CA PRO A 114 -3.37 5.33 -17.63
C PRO A 114 -4.44 4.63 -18.49
N ALA A 115 -4.70 3.33 -18.25
CA ALA A 115 -5.75 2.59 -18.95
C ALA A 115 -7.14 3.17 -18.65
N MET A 116 -7.43 3.50 -17.38
CA MET A 116 -8.70 4.13 -17.00
C MET A 116 -8.87 5.53 -17.60
N SER A 117 -7.81 6.35 -17.61
CA SER A 117 -7.85 7.68 -18.24
C SER A 117 -8.14 7.60 -19.75
N ARG A 118 -7.59 6.59 -20.44
CA ARG A 118 -7.88 6.34 -21.86
C ARG A 118 -9.34 5.94 -22.10
N MET A 119 -9.95 5.18 -21.18
CA MET A 119 -11.36 4.77 -21.29
C MET A 119 -12.32 5.96 -21.22
N VAL A 120 -12.02 6.98 -20.42
CA VAL A 120 -12.83 8.21 -20.36
C VAL A 120 -12.92 8.88 -21.73
N LEU A 121 -11.83 8.88 -22.50
CA LEU A 121 -11.82 9.43 -23.86
C LEU A 121 -12.56 8.53 -24.85
N LEU A 122 -12.45 7.20 -24.73
CA LEU A 122 -13.10 6.24 -25.61
C LEU A 122 -14.62 6.15 -25.38
N ALA A 123 -15.08 6.44 -24.16
CA ALA A 123 -16.51 6.53 -23.84
C ALA A 123 -17.25 7.57 -24.69
N GLN A 124 -16.57 8.62 -25.18
CA GLN A 124 -17.15 9.61 -26.09
C GLN A 124 -17.39 9.06 -27.51
N LYS A 125 -16.63 8.06 -27.95
CA LYS A 125 -16.70 7.52 -29.32
C LYS A 125 -17.46 6.20 -29.42
N LYS A 126 -17.37 5.32 -28.41
CA LYS A 126 -18.00 4.00 -28.40
C LYS A 126 -18.52 3.64 -26.99
N PRO A 127 -19.71 4.14 -26.60
CA PRO A 127 -20.17 4.07 -25.21
C PRO A 127 -20.40 2.64 -24.69
N GLN A 128 -20.92 1.73 -25.51
CA GLN A 128 -21.22 0.35 -25.08
C GLN A 128 -19.96 -0.49 -24.83
N MET A 129 -18.94 -0.42 -25.70
CA MET A 129 -17.68 -1.14 -25.48
C MET A 129 -16.87 -0.51 -24.34
N ALA A 130 -16.87 0.81 -24.22
CA ALA A 130 -16.18 1.51 -23.15
C ALA A 130 -16.75 1.15 -21.77
N ALA A 131 -18.07 1.01 -21.63
CA ALA A 131 -18.70 0.63 -20.36
C ALA A 131 -18.25 -0.76 -19.87
N ALA A 132 -18.19 -1.75 -20.77
CA ALA A 132 -17.78 -3.12 -20.41
C ALA A 132 -16.28 -3.20 -20.04
N GLU A 133 -15.41 -2.48 -20.73
CA GLU A 133 -13.98 -2.42 -20.39
C GLU A 133 -13.72 -1.63 -19.11
N GLN A 134 -14.44 -0.52 -18.90
CA GLN A 134 -14.34 0.28 -17.70
C GLN A 134 -14.72 -0.53 -16.45
N GLU A 135 -15.79 -1.32 -16.51
CA GLU A 135 -16.17 -2.18 -15.39
C GLU A 135 -15.08 -3.22 -15.06
N LYS A 136 -14.44 -3.82 -16.08
CA LYS A 136 -13.32 -4.76 -15.88
C LYS A 136 -12.13 -4.10 -15.19
N LEU A 137 -11.74 -2.90 -15.63
CA LEU A 137 -10.63 -2.17 -15.04
C LEU A 137 -10.92 -1.76 -13.59
N THR A 138 -12.13 -1.29 -13.31
CA THR A 138 -12.56 -0.98 -11.94
C THR A 138 -12.55 -2.23 -11.06
N ARG A 139 -13.01 -3.39 -11.56
CA ARG A 139 -12.93 -4.67 -10.83
C ARG A 139 -11.49 -5.05 -10.49
N GLN A 140 -10.57 -4.90 -11.44
CA GLN A 140 -9.14 -5.14 -11.22
C GLN A 140 -8.57 -4.17 -10.18
N GLU A 141 -8.92 -2.89 -10.25
CA GLU A 141 -8.45 -1.85 -9.31
C GLU A 141 -8.73 -2.23 -7.86
N ILE A 142 -9.94 -2.70 -7.56
CA ILE A 142 -10.32 -3.08 -6.20
C ILE A 142 -9.62 -4.36 -5.77
N LEU A 143 -9.44 -5.31 -6.69
CA LEU A 143 -8.72 -6.53 -6.39
C LEU A 143 -7.29 -6.17 -5.95
N PHE A 144 -6.59 -5.34 -6.72
CA PHE A 144 -5.26 -4.86 -6.35
C PHE A 144 -5.26 -4.05 -5.06
N LEU A 145 -6.23 -3.16 -4.84
CA LEU A 145 -6.37 -2.42 -3.58
C LEU A 145 -6.52 -3.36 -2.37
N ARG A 146 -7.35 -4.40 -2.49
CA ARG A 146 -7.57 -5.41 -1.43
C ARG A 146 -6.36 -6.30 -1.21
N LEU A 147 -5.69 -6.71 -2.28
CA LEU A 147 -4.44 -7.46 -2.19
C LEU A 147 -3.36 -6.64 -1.49
N ASN A 148 -3.25 -5.35 -1.83
CA ASN A 148 -2.31 -4.44 -1.19
C ASN A 148 -2.64 -4.25 0.31
N LEU A 149 -3.92 -4.13 0.64
CA LEU A 149 -4.39 -4.07 2.03
C LEU A 149 -4.12 -5.38 2.80
N ALA A 150 -4.28 -6.53 2.17
CA ALA A 150 -3.95 -7.83 2.78
C ALA A 150 -2.45 -7.96 3.06
N CYS A 151 -1.61 -7.51 2.12
CA CYS A 151 -0.17 -7.45 2.34
C CYS A 151 0.20 -6.48 3.48
N ALA A 152 -0.47 -5.33 3.57
CA ALA A 152 -0.32 -4.38 4.66
C ALA A 152 -0.63 -5.01 6.03
N ALA A 153 -1.74 -5.76 6.10
CA ALA A 153 -2.12 -6.49 7.31
C ALA A 153 -1.10 -7.59 7.65
N ALA A 154 -0.57 -8.29 6.65
CA ALA A 154 0.50 -9.28 6.86
C ALA A 154 1.79 -8.65 7.39
N VAL A 155 2.16 -7.45 6.92
CA VAL A 155 3.29 -6.66 7.44
C VAL A 155 3.10 -6.34 8.93
N LEU A 156 1.89 -5.94 9.33
CA LEU A 156 1.58 -5.70 10.74
C LEU A 156 1.60 -6.97 11.58
N LEU A 157 1.05 -8.07 11.07
CA LEU A 157 1.09 -9.37 11.75
C LEU A 157 2.54 -9.83 11.98
N CYS A 158 3.39 -9.74 10.95
CA CYS A 158 4.82 -10.06 11.08
C CYS A 158 5.51 -9.14 12.08
N THR A 159 5.14 -7.86 12.13
CA THR A 159 5.65 -6.92 13.14
C THR A 159 5.22 -7.35 14.54
N ALA A 160 3.95 -7.72 14.74
CA ALA A 160 3.45 -8.20 16.02
C ALA A 160 4.16 -9.49 16.48
N ILE A 161 4.40 -10.43 15.56
CA ILE A 161 5.16 -11.65 15.85
C ILE A 161 6.60 -11.31 16.26
N ALA A 162 7.28 -10.45 15.49
CA ALA A 162 8.65 -10.03 15.78
C ALA A 162 8.78 -9.28 17.12
N THR A 163 7.75 -8.55 17.54
CA THR A 163 7.72 -7.84 18.83
C THR A 163 7.41 -8.77 20.01
N ALA A 164 6.75 -9.91 19.78
CA ALA A 164 6.37 -10.84 20.84
C ALA A 164 7.49 -11.80 21.25
N VAL A 165 8.59 -11.85 20.49
CA VAL A 165 9.73 -12.75 20.69
C VAL A 165 10.99 -12.02 21.12
#